data_AF-A0A7W1AN05-F1
#
_entry.id   AF-A0A7W1AN05-F1
#
_cell.length_a   1.000
_cell.length_b   1.000
_cell.length_c   1.000
_cell.angle_alpha   90.00
_cell.angle_beta   90.00
_cell.angle_gamma   90.00
#
_symmetry.space_group_name_H-M   'P 1'
#
loop_
_entity.id
_entity.type
_entity.pdbx_description
1 polymer ?
#
loop_
_entity_poly.entity_id
_entity_poly.type
_entity_poly.pdbx_seq_one_letter_code
_entity_poly.pdbx_strand_id
1 'polypeptide(L)' 'LAAAGIGGFSKILRFVEKTAPLRRNVTIDEVGNVAAFLLSDLASAVTGEITYVDCGFSNVAAGMMDE' A
#
# COMPACT_ATOMS: atom_id res chain seq x y z
N LEU A 1 -8.74 4.35 -12.27
CA LEU A 1 -8.89 3.37 -11.17
C LEU A 1 -10.22 2.62 -11.36
N ALA A 2 -10.16 1.32 -11.65
CA ALA A 2 -11.36 0.47 -11.76
C ALA A 2 -12.17 0.37 -10.43
N ALA A 3 -11.54 0.69 -9.30
CA ALA A 3 -12.13 0.58 -7.96
C ALA A 3 -13.20 1.65 -7.61
N ALA A 4 -13.41 2.66 -8.44
CA ALA A 4 -14.42 3.70 -8.18
C ALA A 4 -15.86 3.17 -8.19
N GLY A 5 -16.10 1.99 -8.77
CA GLY A 5 -17.41 1.32 -8.77
C GLY A 5 -17.73 0.54 -7.49
N ILE A 6 -16.80 0.43 -6.53
CA ILE A 6 -17.00 -0.33 -5.30
C ILE A 6 -17.53 0.60 -4.20
N GLY A 7 -18.75 0.34 -3.74
CA GLY A 7 -19.36 1.08 -2.63
C GLY A 7 -18.47 1.08 -1.39
N GLY A 8 -18.23 2.25 -0.79
CA GLY A 8 -17.40 2.39 0.40
C GLY A 8 -15.89 2.48 0.15
N PHE A 9 -15.39 2.32 -1.08
CA PHE A 9 -13.95 2.37 -1.38
C PHE A 9 -13.30 3.70 -1.00
N SER A 10 -14.02 4.81 -1.18
CA SER A 10 -13.53 6.13 -0.75
C SER A 10 -13.33 6.25 0.77
N LYS A 11 -14.09 5.51 1.59
CA LYS A 11 -13.89 5.50 3.05
C LYS A 11 -12.58 4.80 3.40
N ILE A 12 -12.29 3.68 2.74
CA ILE A 12 -11.03 2.94 2.91
C ILE A 12 -9.84 3.83 2.57
N LEU A 13 -9.85 4.50 1.41
CA LEU A 13 -8.75 5.39 1.00
C LEU A 13 -8.51 6.53 2.00
N ARG A 14 -9.57 7.12 2.56
CA ARG A 14 -9.46 8.15 3.60
C ARG A 14 -8.90 7.59 4.90
N PHE A 15 -9.29 6.37 5.27
CA PHE A 15 -8.77 5.72 6.46
C PHE A 15 -7.28 5.42 6.31
N VAL A 16 -6.86 4.84 5.18
CA VAL A 16 -5.45 4.57 4.89
C VAL A 16 -4.64 5.88 4.90
N GLU A 17 -5.11 6.92 4.22
CA GLU A 17 -4.46 8.24 4.22
C GLU A 17 -4.29 8.82 5.63
N LYS A 18 -5.29 8.68 6.50
CA LYS A 18 -5.19 9.16 7.89
C LYS A 18 -4.26 8.32 8.75
N THR A 19 -4.20 7.01 8.52
CA THR A 19 -3.61 6.07 9.47
C THR A 19 -2.19 5.65 9.07
N ALA A 20 -1.90 5.58 7.77
CA ALA A 20 -0.58 5.22 7.27
C ALA A 20 0.49 6.22 7.75
N PRO A 21 1.70 5.78 8.13
CA PRO A 21 2.80 6.64 8.54
C PRO A 21 3.11 7.78 7.55
N LEU A 22 3.05 7.53 6.24
CA LEU A 22 3.30 8.56 5.22
C LEU A 22 2.10 9.49 4.95
N ARG A 23 0.98 9.30 5.65
CA ARG A 23 -0.23 10.15 5.61
C ARG A 23 -0.79 10.38 4.20
N ARG A 24 -0.71 9.37 3.35
CA ARG A 24 -1.27 9.36 2.00
C ARG A 24 -1.51 7.93 1.52
N ASN A 25 -2.28 7.82 0.44
CA ASN A 25 -2.42 6.57 -0.28
C ASN A 25 -1.17 6.29 -1.12
N VAL A 26 -0.86 5.00 -1.29
CA VAL A 26 0.16 4.55 -2.23
C VAL A 26 -0.30 4.81 -3.67
N THR A 27 0.64 5.18 -4.53
CA THR A 27 0.42 5.37 -5.97
C THR A 27 0.74 4.11 -6.75
N ILE A 28 0.17 3.99 -7.95
CA ILE A 28 0.47 2.85 -8.84
C ILE A 28 1.94 2.83 -9.29
N ASP A 29 2.56 4.01 -9.43
CA ASP A 29 3.96 4.13 -9.84
C ASP A 29 4.90 3.62 -8.74
N GLU A 30 4.57 3.85 -7.46
CA GLU A 30 5.37 3.32 -6.34
C GLU A 30 5.32 1.80 -6.27
N VAL A 31 4.14 1.21 -6.48
CA VAL A 31 3.99 -0.25 -6.58
C VAL A 31 4.78 -0.77 -7.78
N GLY A 32 4.67 -0.09 -8.93
CA GLY A 32 5.40 -0.43 -10.16
C GLY A 32 6.91 -0.35 -9.99
N ASN A 33 7.42 0.67 -9.30
CA ASN A 33 8.85 0.87 -9.06
C ASN A 33 9.43 -0.23 -8.16
N VAL A 34 8.73 -0.64 -7.11
CA VAL A 34 9.18 -1.75 -6.26
C VAL A 34 9.12 -3.07 -7.03
N ALA A 35 8.09 -3.30 -7.83
CA ALA A 35 8.01 -4.47 -8.70
C ALA A 35 9.17 -4.49 -9.72
N ALA A 36 9.49 -3.35 -10.34
CA ALA A 36 10.61 -3.22 -11.26
C ALA A 36 11.96 -3.51 -10.56
N PHE A 37 12.14 -3.02 -9.33
CA PHE A 37 13.30 -3.37 -8.51
C PHE A 37 13.40 -4.87 -8.26
N LEU A 38 12.31 -5.52 -7.82
CA LEU A 38 12.27 -6.96 -7.53
C LEU A 38 12.50 -7.84 -8.77
N LEU A 39 12.15 -7.35 -9.96
CA LEU A 39 12.41 -8.03 -11.24
C LEU A 39 13.80 -7.75 -11.82
N SER A 40 14.58 -6.87 -11.20
CA SER A 40 15.92 -6.50 -11.66
C SER A 40 17.02 -7.30 -10.96
N ASP A 41 18.23 -7.27 -11.52
CA ASP A 41 19.43 -7.88 -10.93
C ASP A 41 19.78 -7.31 -9.53
N LEU A 42 19.27 -6.11 -9.19
CA LEU A 42 19.48 -5.48 -7.89
C LEU A 42 18.81 -6.27 -6.74
N ALA A 43 17.79 -7.07 -7.06
CA ALA A 43 17.10 -7.92 -6.10
C ALA A 43 17.53 -9.39 -6.18
N SER A 44 18.69 -9.70 -6.80
CA SER A 44 19.14 -11.07 -7.09
C SER A 44 19.22 -12.03 -5.89
N ALA A 45 19.30 -11.51 -4.66
CA ALA A 45 19.31 -12.30 -3.43
C ALA A 45 18.05 -12.12 -2.55
N VAL A 46 17.00 -11.48 -3.07
CA VAL A 46 15.71 -11.29 -2.37
C VAL A 46 14.75 -12.38 -2.85
N THR A 47 14.35 -13.28 -1.95
CA THR A 47 13.44 -14.39 -2.27
C THR A 47 12.62 -14.80 -1.06
N GLY A 48 11.39 -15.27 -1.28
CA GLY A 48 10.50 -15.74 -0.21
C GLY A 48 9.90 -14.65 0.68
N GLU A 49 10.10 -13.37 0.33
CA GLU A 49 9.67 -12.23 1.14
C GLU A 49 8.32 -11.64 0.70
N ILE A 50 7.58 -11.08 1.66
CA ILE A 50 6.40 -10.25 1.43
C ILE A 50 6.83 -8.79 1.55
N THR A 51 6.93 -8.08 0.43
CA THR A 51 7.29 -6.66 0.41
C THR A 51 6.03 -5.80 0.43
N TYR A 52 5.78 -5.10 1.55
CA TYR A 52 4.67 -4.16 1.66
C TYR A 52 5.00 -2.83 0.97
N VAL A 53 4.10 -2.39 0.08
CA VAL A 53 4.17 -1.10 -0.61
C VAL A 53 2.85 -0.37 -0.38
N ASP A 54 2.68 0.15 0.83
CA ASP A 54 1.38 0.63 1.31
C ASP A 54 1.49 1.89 2.21
N CYS A 55 2.59 2.64 2.04
CA CYS A 55 2.89 3.81 2.88
C CYS A 55 3.05 3.49 4.39
N GLY A 56 3.30 2.23 4.74
CA GLY A 56 3.51 1.75 6.10
C GLY A 56 2.23 1.37 6.83
N PHE A 57 1.10 1.28 6.12
CA PHE A 57 -0.20 0.96 6.71
C PHE A 57 -0.21 -0.41 7.40
N SER A 58 0.46 -1.43 6.85
CA SER A 58 0.54 -2.77 7.45
C SER A 58 1.22 -2.84 8.81
N ASN A 59 2.07 -1.86 9.13
CA ASN A 59 2.86 -1.83 10.36
C ASN A 59 2.20 -1.04 11.49
N VAL A 60 0.99 -0.53 11.28
CA VAL A 60 0.24 0.15 12.34
C VAL A 60 -0.82 -0.78 12.93
N ALA A 61 -0.95 -0.77 14.25
CA ALA A 61 -2.09 -1.38 14.92
C ALA A 61 -3.32 -0.49 14.72
N ALA A 62 -3.86 -0.50 13.51
CA ALA A 62 -5.06 0.24 13.19
C ALA A 62 -6.26 -0.49 13.79
N GLY A 63 -6.68 -0.11 15.00
CA GLY A 63 -8.04 -0.41 15.45
C GLY A 63 -9.00 0.12 14.39
N MET A 64 -9.88 -0.74 13.88
CA MET A 64 -11.06 -0.28 13.15
C MET A 64 -11.85 0.56 14.15
N MET A 65 -11.70 1.89 14.10
CA MET A 65 -12.62 2.77 14.80
C MET A 65 -13.91 2.75 14.00
N ASP A 66 -14.88 2.04 14.54
CA ASP A 66 -16.28 2.16 14.18
C ASP A 66 -16.68 3.64 14.28
N GLU A 67 -17.18 4.20 13.19
CA GLU A 67 -18.22 5.23 13.25
C GLU A 67 -19.56 4.58 12.96
#